data_AF-A0A2E3YH33-F1
#
_entry.id   AF-A0A2E3YH33-F1
#
_cell.length_a   1.000
_cell.length_b   1.000
_cell.length_c   1.000
_cell.angle_alpha   90.00
_cell.angle_beta   90.00
_cell.angle_gamma   90.00
#
_symmetry.space_group_name_H-M   'P 1'
#
loop_
_entity.id
_entity.type
_entity.pdbx_description
1 polymer ?
#
loop_
_entity_poly.entity_id
_entity_poly.type
_entity_poly.pdbx_seq_one_letter_code
_entity_poly.pdbx_strand_id
1 'polypeptide(L)'
;MTIPPRRQASAIELGVLLRQIVVEPGAGEMEAVQSLAEPLGVAPEIIQLELLHTRAFAVELALQISLSDDQVAMQLREQFAARIREGHHDSQASELLQQRLETFHAVIEDEHTTAGLAAAVGQCFAAHFAAGALAGDLAHLAGRLFAGLFDEVCDLLAEVELVEIDVDDLAE
;
A
#
# COMPACT_ATOMS: atom_id res chain seq x y z
N MET A 1 14.36 -23.47 -23.29
CA MET A 1 13.09 -23.13 -22.65
C MET A 1 12.72 -21.72 -23.09
N THR A 2 11.62 -21.55 -23.81
CA THR A 2 11.09 -20.22 -24.16
C THR A 2 10.32 -19.71 -22.96
N ILE A 3 10.84 -18.64 -22.33
CA ILE A 3 10.10 -17.93 -21.29
C ILE A 3 8.87 -17.31 -21.97
N PRO A 4 7.64 -17.54 -21.46
CA PRO A 4 6.46 -16.91 -22.02
C PRO A 4 6.60 -15.37 -21.95
N PRO A 5 6.10 -14.63 -22.95
CA PRO A 5 6.18 -13.17 -22.94
C PRO A 5 5.42 -12.62 -21.73
N ARG A 6 6.05 -11.67 -21.02
CA ARG A 6 5.42 -10.92 -19.94
C ARG A 6 4.28 -10.06 -20.47
N ARG A 7 3.32 -9.72 -19.60
CA ARG A 7 2.28 -8.75 -19.96
C ARG A 7 2.92 -7.38 -20.00
N GLN A 8 2.68 -6.60 -21.06
CA GLN A 8 3.18 -5.23 -21.15
C GLN A 8 2.18 -4.28 -20.50
N ALA A 9 2.68 -3.33 -19.72
CA ALA A 9 1.88 -2.24 -19.15
C ALA A 9 2.72 -0.98 -19.05
N SER A 10 2.07 0.16 -19.25
CA SER A 10 2.71 1.45 -19.01
C SER A 10 2.69 1.83 -17.53
N ALA A 11 3.59 2.76 -17.15
CA ALA A 11 3.57 3.38 -15.82
C ALA A 11 2.23 4.05 -15.48
N ILE A 12 1.52 4.56 -16.50
CA ILE A 12 0.21 5.21 -16.35
C ILE A 12 -0.86 4.18 -15.99
N GLU A 13 -1.00 3.13 -16.81
CA GLU A 13 -2.03 2.10 -16.61
C GLU A 13 -1.82 1.37 -15.29
N LEU A 14 -0.58 0.98 -15.00
CA LEU A 14 -0.27 0.29 -13.76
C LEU A 14 -0.42 1.22 -12.55
N GLY A 15 -0.07 2.50 -12.67
CA GLY A 15 -0.32 3.49 -11.62
C GLY A 15 -1.81 3.65 -11.28
N VAL A 16 -2.70 3.57 -12.28
CA VAL A 16 -4.17 3.59 -12.05
C VAL A 16 -4.62 2.33 -11.31
N LEU A 17 -4.17 1.16 -11.75
CA LEU A 17 -4.52 -0.12 -11.11
C LEU A 17 -4.05 -0.16 -9.65
N LEU A 18 -2.79 0.21 -9.40
CA LEU A 18 -2.22 0.24 -8.05
C LEU A 18 -2.96 1.22 -7.13
N ARG A 19 -3.37 2.39 -7.65
CA ARG A 19 -4.23 3.31 -6.90
C ARG A 19 -5.56 2.66 -6.53
N GLN A 20 -6.19 1.95 -7.46
CA GLN A 20 -7.47 1.29 -7.24
C GLN A 20 -7.38 0.27 -6.10
N ILE A 21 -6.33 -0.55 -6.12
CA ILE A 21 -6.02 -1.54 -5.07
C ILE A 21 -5.90 -0.90 -3.69
N VAL A 22 -5.37 0.33 -3.59
CA VAL A 22 -5.26 1.03 -2.30
C VAL A 22 -6.60 1.59 -1.82
N VAL A 23 -7.42 2.13 -2.70
CA VAL A 23 -8.66 2.82 -2.30
C VAL A 23 -9.84 1.87 -2.09
N GLU A 24 -9.81 0.68 -2.69
CA GLU A 24 -10.87 -0.32 -2.56
C GLU A 24 -10.55 -1.30 -1.40
N PRO A 25 -11.42 -1.40 -0.38
CA PRO A 25 -11.25 -2.39 0.68
C PRO A 25 -11.29 -3.83 0.15
N GLY A 26 -10.44 -4.69 0.73
CA GLY A 26 -10.42 -6.11 0.39
C GLY A 26 -11.66 -6.87 0.85
N ALA A 27 -11.80 -8.11 0.38
CA ALA A 27 -12.88 -8.98 0.80
C ALA A 27 -12.87 -9.19 2.33
N GLY A 28 -14.01 -8.93 2.98
CA GLY A 28 -14.18 -9.06 4.43
C GLY A 28 -13.57 -7.95 5.29
N GLU A 29 -12.85 -6.99 4.69
CA GLU A 29 -12.22 -5.90 5.43
C GLU A 29 -13.27 -5.01 6.12
N MET A 30 -14.33 -4.66 5.40
CA MET A 30 -15.41 -3.82 5.93
C MET A 30 -16.13 -4.46 7.13
N GLU A 31 -16.29 -5.78 7.10
CA GLU A 31 -16.92 -6.55 8.18
C GLU A 31 -16.00 -6.60 9.41
N ALA A 32 -14.69 -6.76 9.21
CA ALA A 32 -13.70 -6.69 10.28
C ALA A 32 -13.65 -5.29 10.92
N VAL A 33 -13.65 -4.23 10.11
CA VAL A 33 -13.72 -2.84 10.57
C VAL A 33 -14.95 -2.62 11.45
N GLN A 34 -16.14 -3.02 10.98
CA GLN A 34 -17.38 -2.84 11.73
C GLN A 34 -17.35 -3.59 13.07
N SER A 35 -16.79 -4.79 13.09
CA SER A 35 -16.67 -5.62 14.29
C SER A 35 -15.69 -5.04 15.32
N LEU A 36 -14.69 -4.27 14.87
CA LEU A 36 -13.66 -3.68 15.73
C LEU A 36 -13.99 -2.25 16.19
N ALA A 37 -14.79 -1.50 15.43
CA ALA A 37 -15.09 -0.09 15.70
C ALA A 37 -15.77 0.13 17.06
N GLU A 38 -16.84 -0.59 17.37
CA GLU A 38 -17.57 -0.46 18.63
C GLU A 38 -16.69 -0.74 19.86
N PRO A 39 -15.99 -1.89 19.97
CA PRO A 39 -15.21 -2.18 21.16
C PRO A 39 -13.94 -1.31 21.29
N LEU A 40 -13.47 -0.69 20.20
CA LEU A 40 -12.41 0.32 20.22
C LEU A 40 -12.92 1.73 20.57
N GLY A 41 -14.23 1.97 20.49
CA GLY A 41 -14.82 3.30 20.69
C GLY A 41 -14.40 4.32 19.63
N VAL A 42 -14.06 3.86 18.42
CA VAL A 42 -13.64 4.71 17.29
C VAL A 42 -14.62 4.57 16.14
N ALA A 43 -14.72 5.63 15.32
CA ALA A 43 -15.54 5.58 14.13
C ALA A 43 -14.95 4.60 13.09
N PRO A 44 -15.76 3.77 12.41
CA PRO A 44 -15.29 2.84 11.37
C PRO A 44 -14.39 3.48 10.31
N GLU A 45 -14.70 4.73 9.95
CA GLU A 45 -13.99 5.51 8.93
C GLU A 45 -12.54 5.80 9.34
N ILE A 46 -12.26 5.91 10.64
CA ILE A 46 -10.90 6.11 11.16
C ILE A 46 -10.08 4.84 10.95
N ILE A 47 -10.66 3.67 11.23
CA ILE A 47 -9.98 2.38 11.00
C ILE A 47 -9.75 2.17 9.50
N GLN A 48 -10.76 2.46 8.67
CA GLN A 48 -10.63 2.36 7.20
C GLN A 48 -9.53 3.27 6.64
N LEU A 49 -9.42 4.49 7.17
CA LEU A 49 -8.39 5.43 6.76
C LEU A 49 -6.99 4.89 7.09
N GLU A 50 -6.79 4.37 8.31
CA GLU A 50 -5.49 3.78 8.66
C GLU A 50 -5.19 2.48 7.89
N LEU A 51 -6.21 1.69 7.53
CA LEU A 51 -6.04 0.54 6.64
C LEU A 51 -5.69 0.97 5.20
N LEU A 52 -6.25 2.07 4.72
CA LEU A 52 -5.86 2.68 3.44
C LEU A 52 -4.38 3.08 3.46
N HIS A 53 -3.91 3.72 4.53
CA HIS A 53 -2.49 4.06 4.68
C HIS A 53 -1.61 2.80 4.69
N THR A 54 -2.08 1.74 5.33
CA THR A 54 -1.38 0.44 5.37
C THR A 54 -1.30 -0.18 3.96
N ARG A 55 -2.38 -0.11 3.16
CA ARG A 55 -2.35 -0.56 1.76
C ARG A 55 -1.43 0.29 0.88
N ALA A 56 -1.48 1.61 1.05
CA ALA A 56 -0.60 2.53 0.33
C ALA A 56 0.87 2.20 0.59
N PHE A 57 1.22 1.94 1.85
CA PHE A 57 2.56 1.52 2.25
C PHE A 57 2.97 0.18 1.64
N ALA A 58 2.08 -0.83 1.66
CA ALA A 58 2.37 -2.14 1.07
C ALA A 58 2.74 -2.02 -0.42
N VAL A 59 1.98 -1.22 -1.18
CA VAL A 59 2.24 -0.98 -2.60
C VAL A 59 3.53 -0.17 -2.79
N GLU A 60 3.74 0.90 -2.01
CA GLU A 60 4.95 1.71 -2.10
C GLU A 60 6.22 0.88 -1.86
N LEU A 61 6.21 0.06 -0.82
CA LEU A 61 7.35 -0.78 -0.47
C LEU A 61 7.57 -1.87 -1.53
N ALA A 62 6.51 -2.47 -2.08
CA ALA A 62 6.63 -3.43 -3.17
C ALA A 62 7.25 -2.79 -4.42
N LEU A 63 6.86 -1.56 -4.77
CA LEU A 63 7.47 -0.79 -5.86
C LEU A 63 8.93 -0.45 -5.59
N GLN A 64 9.30 -0.14 -4.35
CA GLN A 64 10.68 0.14 -3.96
C GLN A 64 11.56 -1.11 -4.08
N ILE A 65 11.09 -2.26 -3.60
CA ILE A 65 11.88 -3.50 -3.54
C ILE A 65 11.92 -4.24 -4.88
N SER A 66 10.81 -4.27 -5.63
CA SER A 66 10.67 -5.14 -6.80
C SER A 66 11.20 -4.53 -8.10
N LEU A 67 11.31 -3.21 -8.16
CA LEU A 67 11.69 -2.50 -9.38
C LEU A 67 13.14 -2.01 -9.34
N SER A 68 13.77 -1.95 -10.50
CA SER A 68 15.08 -1.33 -10.71
C SER A 68 15.03 0.20 -10.58
N ASP A 69 16.20 0.84 -10.61
CA ASP A 69 16.36 2.30 -10.62
C ASP A 69 16.41 2.89 -12.05
N ASP A 70 15.80 2.22 -13.02
CA ASP A 70 15.67 2.76 -14.37
C ASP A 70 14.55 3.82 -14.46
N GLN A 71 14.55 4.58 -15.56
CA GLN A 71 13.66 5.71 -15.76
C GLN A 71 12.17 5.30 -15.74
N VAL A 72 11.82 4.13 -16.29
CA VAL A 72 10.44 3.65 -16.39
C VAL A 72 9.91 3.26 -15.01
N ALA A 73 10.74 2.56 -14.23
CA ALA A 73 10.44 2.23 -12.85
C ALA A 73 10.31 3.47 -11.96
N MET A 74 11.17 4.47 -12.14
CA MET A 74 11.04 5.77 -11.46
C MET A 74 9.73 6.47 -11.83
N GLN A 75 9.37 6.51 -13.11
CA GLN A 75 8.10 7.08 -13.55
C GLN A 75 6.91 6.40 -12.88
N LEU A 76 6.89 5.05 -12.79
CA LEU A 76 5.80 4.35 -12.10
C LEU A 76 5.69 4.73 -10.62
N ARG A 77 6.82 4.82 -9.90
CA ARG A 77 6.84 5.25 -8.49
C ARG A 77 6.27 6.66 -8.33
N GLU A 78 6.69 7.59 -9.17
CA GLU A 78 6.18 8.97 -9.19
C GLU A 78 4.69 9.03 -9.53
N GLN A 79 4.27 8.28 -10.54
CA GLN A 79 2.89 8.17 -11.02
C GLN A 79 1.96 7.59 -9.96
N PHE A 80 2.41 6.59 -9.20
CA PHE A 80 1.68 6.04 -8.05
C PHE A 80 1.59 7.07 -6.91
N ALA A 81 2.72 7.67 -6.52
CA ALA A 81 2.78 8.64 -5.43
C ALA A 81 1.91 9.89 -5.72
N ALA A 82 1.87 10.36 -6.96
CA ALA A 82 1.00 11.47 -7.37
C ALA A 82 -0.48 11.07 -7.28
N ARG A 83 -0.86 9.91 -7.81
CA ARG A 83 -2.25 9.42 -7.86
C ARG A 83 -2.88 9.17 -6.49
N ILE A 84 -2.09 8.64 -5.56
CA ILE A 84 -2.58 8.44 -4.19
C ILE A 84 -2.81 9.80 -3.51
N ARG A 85 -1.94 10.79 -3.74
CA ARG A 85 -2.11 12.15 -3.22
C ARG A 85 -3.31 12.87 -3.84
N GLU A 86 -3.53 12.75 -5.15
CA GLU A 86 -4.69 13.33 -5.84
C GLU A 86 -6.05 12.80 -5.32
N GLY A 87 -6.07 11.57 -4.80
CA GLY A 87 -7.25 11.01 -4.14
C GLY A 87 -7.65 11.74 -2.84
N HIS A 88 -6.75 12.56 -2.29
CA HIS A 88 -6.96 13.37 -1.09
C HIS A 88 -7.20 14.82 -1.51
N HIS A 89 -8.48 15.21 -1.61
CA HIS A 89 -8.87 16.58 -2.01
C HIS A 89 -8.57 17.65 -0.95
N ASP A 90 -8.19 17.24 0.27
CA ASP A 90 -7.81 18.12 1.38
C ASP A 90 -6.31 17.96 1.67
N SER A 91 -5.59 19.08 1.80
CA SER A 91 -4.16 19.10 2.10
C SER A 91 -3.84 18.36 3.41
N GLN A 92 -4.74 18.42 4.39
CA GLN A 92 -4.55 17.72 5.66
C GLN A 92 -4.52 16.20 5.51
N ALA A 93 -5.33 15.66 4.60
CA ALA A 93 -5.40 14.22 4.38
C ALA A 93 -4.15 13.72 3.61
N SER A 94 -3.62 14.53 2.69
CA SER A 94 -2.34 14.22 2.04
C SER A 94 -1.15 14.30 3.01
N GLU A 95 -1.14 15.28 3.92
CA GLU A 95 -0.11 15.40 4.97
C GLU A 95 -0.15 14.21 5.93
N LEU A 96 -1.36 13.79 6.33
CA LEU A 96 -1.55 12.64 7.20
C LEU A 96 -1.05 11.34 6.53
N LEU A 97 -1.39 11.13 5.26
CA LEU A 97 -0.88 9.98 4.51
C LEU A 97 0.65 9.97 4.51
N GLN A 98 1.28 11.09 4.15
CA GLN A 98 2.74 11.18 4.11
C GLN A 98 3.36 10.86 5.48
N GLN A 99 2.82 11.45 6.55
CA GLN A 99 3.28 11.17 7.91
C GLN A 99 3.19 9.67 8.25
N ARG A 100 2.13 9.00 7.80
CA ARG A 100 1.93 7.56 8.05
C ARG A 100 2.93 6.71 7.29
N LEU A 101 3.17 7.02 6.02
CA LEU A 101 4.19 6.34 5.21
C LEU A 101 5.58 6.49 5.84
N GLU A 102 5.95 7.70 6.27
CA GLU A 102 7.21 7.96 6.98
C GLU A 102 7.32 7.16 8.29
N THR A 103 6.21 7.04 9.04
CA THR A 103 6.17 6.26 10.28
C THR A 103 6.41 4.77 9.99
N PHE A 104 5.78 4.22 8.95
CA PHE A 104 6.02 2.83 8.56
C PHE A 104 7.46 2.59 8.12
N HIS A 105 8.02 3.47 7.29
CA HIS A 105 9.44 3.42 6.89
C HIS A 105 10.38 3.41 8.09
N ALA A 106 10.18 4.35 9.04
CA ALA A 106 11.02 4.41 10.23
C ALA A 106 10.97 3.13 11.07
N VAL A 107 9.79 2.50 11.19
CA VAL A 107 9.64 1.25 11.93
C VAL A 107 10.39 0.11 11.26
N ILE A 108 10.35 0.00 9.93
CA ILE A 108 11.01 -1.10 9.20
C ILE A 108 12.53 -0.90 9.10
N GLU A 109 13.02 0.34 9.13
CA GLU A 109 14.45 0.66 9.18
C GLU A 109 15.07 0.37 10.55
N ASP A 110 14.30 0.55 11.64
CA ASP A 110 14.74 0.28 13.01
C ASP A 110 14.61 -1.20 13.41
N GLU A 111 13.92 -2.03 12.61
CA GLU A 111 13.67 -3.44 12.92
C GLU A 111 14.96 -4.26 13.08
N HIS A 112 15.34 -4.45 14.35
CA HIS A 112 16.14 -5.58 14.86
C HIS A 112 15.25 -6.76 15.28
N THR A 113 13.99 -6.76 14.88
CA THR A 113 12.93 -7.65 15.39
C THR A 113 12.91 -8.97 14.63
N THR A 114 12.86 -10.06 15.39
CA THR A 114 12.75 -11.44 14.90
C THR A 114 11.37 -11.78 14.33
N ALA A 115 10.40 -10.86 14.42
CA ALA A 115 8.99 -11.09 14.08
C ALA A 115 8.64 -10.79 12.61
N GLY A 116 9.53 -10.10 11.88
CA GLY A 116 9.40 -9.81 10.45
C GLY A 116 8.49 -8.62 10.12
N LEU A 117 8.65 -8.13 8.88
CA LEU A 117 8.06 -6.91 8.34
C LEU A 117 6.55 -6.74 8.61
N ALA A 118 5.76 -7.79 8.36
CA ALA A 118 4.31 -7.76 8.58
C ALA A 118 3.93 -7.54 10.05
N ALA A 119 4.73 -8.05 10.99
CA ALA A 119 4.51 -7.83 12.41
C ALA A 119 4.84 -6.39 12.80
N ALA A 120 5.91 -5.79 12.26
CA ALA A 120 6.23 -4.38 12.45
C ALA A 120 5.10 -3.47 12.01
N VAL A 121 4.64 -3.65 10.77
CA VAL A 121 3.57 -2.83 10.18
C VAL A 121 2.29 -3.00 10.98
N GLY A 122 1.93 -4.24 11.36
CA GLY A 122 0.79 -4.51 12.21
C GLY A 122 0.86 -3.81 13.57
N GLN A 123 2.00 -3.89 14.25
CA GLN A 123 2.20 -3.23 15.55
C GLN A 123 2.16 -1.70 15.42
N CYS A 124 2.77 -1.15 14.37
CA CYS A 124 2.72 0.27 14.05
C CYS A 124 1.27 0.72 13.85
N PHE A 125 0.49 -0.01 13.04
CA PHE A 125 -0.93 0.25 12.85
C PHE A 125 -1.69 0.21 14.18
N ALA A 126 -1.54 -0.85 14.98
CA ALA A 126 -2.24 -1.01 16.25
C ALA A 126 -1.93 0.12 17.25
N ALA A 127 -0.71 0.66 17.23
CA ALA A 127 -0.29 1.76 18.11
C ALA A 127 -1.05 3.07 17.87
N HIS A 128 -1.70 3.24 16.71
CA HIS A 128 -2.57 4.39 16.44
C HIS A 128 -3.86 4.36 17.24
N PHE A 129 -4.24 3.18 17.73
CA PHE A 129 -5.45 2.97 18.50
C PHE A 129 -5.09 2.79 19.97
N ALA A 130 -5.88 3.38 20.88
CA ALA A 130 -5.79 3.09 22.32
C ALA A 130 -6.41 1.72 22.62
N ALA A 131 -5.95 0.68 21.93
CA ALA A 131 -6.68 -0.57 21.71
C ALA A 131 -6.68 -1.54 22.90
N GLY A 132 -5.79 -1.34 23.88
CA GLY A 132 -5.71 -2.20 25.06
C GLY A 132 -5.66 -3.69 24.70
N ALA A 133 -6.68 -4.44 25.10
CA ALA A 133 -6.78 -5.88 24.82
C ALA A 133 -6.89 -6.23 23.32
N LEU A 134 -7.36 -5.30 22.48
CA LEU A 134 -7.54 -5.48 21.03
C LEU A 134 -6.29 -5.14 20.22
N ALA A 135 -5.21 -4.68 20.86
CA ALA A 135 -3.98 -4.32 20.16
C ALA A 135 -3.43 -5.51 19.35
N GLY A 136 -3.54 -6.72 19.87
CA GLY A 136 -3.14 -7.95 19.16
C GLY A 136 -3.98 -8.21 17.91
N ASP A 137 -5.30 -8.02 18.00
CA ASP A 137 -6.23 -8.26 16.88
C ASP A 137 -6.03 -7.21 15.77
N LEU A 138 -5.82 -5.95 16.14
CA LEU A 138 -5.51 -4.89 15.17
C LEU A 138 -4.16 -5.12 14.50
N ALA A 139 -3.14 -5.52 15.27
CA ALA A 139 -1.84 -5.82 14.70
C ALA A 139 -1.91 -7.01 13.75
N HIS A 140 -2.71 -8.03 14.09
CA HIS A 140 -2.93 -9.18 13.22
C HIS A 140 -3.68 -8.79 11.94
N LEU A 141 -4.74 -7.99 12.05
CA LEU A 141 -5.52 -7.52 10.90
C LEU A 141 -4.64 -6.76 9.90
N ALA A 142 -3.96 -5.71 10.37
CA ALA A 142 -3.15 -4.86 9.50
C ALA A 142 -1.90 -5.58 8.99
N GLY A 143 -1.24 -6.39 9.82
CA GLY A 143 -0.09 -7.18 9.40
C GLY A 143 -0.44 -8.20 8.31
N ARG A 144 -1.60 -8.85 8.40
CA ARG A 144 -2.07 -9.78 7.36
C ARG A 144 -2.49 -9.08 6.08
N LEU A 145 -3.19 -7.96 6.19
CA LEU A 145 -3.54 -7.14 5.04
C LEU A 145 -2.29 -6.66 4.31
N PHE A 146 -1.31 -6.15 5.06
CA PHE A 146 -0.03 -5.72 4.51
C PHE A 146 0.69 -6.87 3.78
N ALA A 147 0.87 -8.02 4.46
CA ALA A 147 1.61 -9.15 3.89
C ALA A 147 0.97 -9.69 2.61
N GLY A 148 -0.34 -9.92 2.64
CA GLY A 148 -1.07 -10.42 1.48
C GLY A 148 -0.99 -9.47 0.30
N LEU A 149 -1.21 -8.18 0.54
CA LEU A 149 -1.16 -7.18 -0.53
C LEU A 149 0.26 -6.97 -1.07
N PHE A 150 1.26 -6.94 -0.18
CA PHE A 150 2.66 -6.82 -0.56
C PHE A 150 3.10 -7.96 -1.49
N ASP A 151 2.78 -9.20 -1.13
CA ASP A 151 3.09 -10.38 -1.95
C ASP A 151 2.35 -10.34 -3.29
N GLU A 152 1.05 -10.02 -3.30
CA GLU A 152 0.25 -9.90 -4.52
C GLU A 152 0.81 -8.83 -5.49
N VAL A 153 1.24 -7.68 -4.97
CA VAL A 153 1.84 -6.62 -5.79
C VAL A 153 3.22 -7.02 -6.30
N CYS A 154 4.04 -7.69 -5.48
CA CYS A 154 5.33 -8.21 -5.93
C CYS A 154 5.17 -9.22 -7.07
N ASP A 155 4.21 -10.14 -6.95
CA ASP A 155 3.87 -11.11 -7.99
C ASP A 155 3.39 -10.42 -9.28
N LEU A 156 2.50 -9.42 -9.15
CA LEU A 156 2.06 -8.60 -10.29
C LEU A 156 3.24 -7.93 -11.01
N LEU A 157 4.15 -7.30 -10.27
CA LEU A 157 5.32 -6.62 -10.84
C LEU A 157 6.30 -7.60 -11.49
N ALA A 158 6.40 -8.84 -11.02
CA ALA A 158 7.25 -9.87 -11.62
C ALA A 158 6.72 -10.39 -12.97
N GLU A 159 5.40 -10.34 -13.17
CA GLU A 159 4.71 -10.77 -14.39
C GLU A 159 4.60 -9.69 -15.47
N VAL A 160 4.79 -8.42 -15.08
CA VAL A 160 4.66 -7.26 -15.97
C VAL A 160 6.02 -6.82 -16.50
N GLU A 161 6.05 -6.49 -17.80
CA GLU A 161 7.12 -5.72 -18.43
C GLU A 161 6.66 -4.27 -18.54
N LEU A 162 7.37 -3.37 -17.85
CA LEU A 162 7.10 -1.94 -17.95
C LEU A 162 7.62 -1.41 -19.27
N VAL A 163 6.74 -0.77 -20.03
CA VAL A 163 7.07 -0.16 -21.33
C VAL A 163 6.97 1.36 -21.23
N GLU A 164 7.89 2.04 -21.91
CA GLU A 164 7.78 3.48 -22.14
C GLU A 164 6.65 3.72 -23.14
N ILE A 165 5.73 4.63 -22.80
CA ILE A 165 4.84 5.21 -23.80
C ILE A 165 5.56 6.45 -24.33
N ASP A 166 5.91 6.44 -25.61
CA ASP A 166 6.31 7.67 -26.28
C ASP A 166 5.07 8.56 -26.40
N VAL A 167 5.15 9.80 -25.89
CA VAL A 167 3.99 10.70 -25.81
C VAL A 167 3.44 11.05 -27.21
N ASP A 168 4.24 10.81 -28.25
CA ASP A 168 3.85 10.93 -29.66
C ASP A 168 2.84 9.85 -30.12
N ASP A 169 2.78 8.68 -29.48
CA ASP A 169 1.85 7.59 -29.83
C ASP A 169 0.41 7.83 -29.32
N LEU A 170 0.19 8.86 -28.50
CA LEU A 170 -1.14 9.26 -28.00
C LEU A 170 -1.76 10.42 -28.81
N ALA A 171 -1.07 10.88 -29.86
CA ALA A 171 -1.49 12.01 -30.71
C ALA A 171 -2.02 11.59 -32.10
N GLU A 172 -2.10 10.29 -32.41
CA GLU A 172 -2.82 9.74 -33.58
C GLU A 172 -4.21 9.19 -33.21
#